data_AF-A0A3B9YX14-F1
#
_entry.id   AF-A0A3B9YX14-F1
#
_cell.length_a   1.000
_cell.length_b   1.000
_cell.length_c   1.000
_cell.angle_alpha   90.00
_cell.angle_beta   90.00
_cell.angle_gamma   90.00
#
_symmetry.space_group_name_H-M   'P 1'
#
loop_
_entity.id
_entity.type
_entity.pdbx_description
1 polymer ?
#
loop_
_entity_poly.entity_id
_entity_poly.type
_entity_poly.pdbx_seq_one_letter_code
_entity_poly.pdbx_strand_id
1 'polypeptide(L)'
;EHRLPMYSETSDPSKIATLTAFFMDQLTGKETYGVGRYIDIAVPAYPPSEIKIDFNFAYNPNCARSPHYNCPQAKVTLAVDLRAGEKKPAKSP
;
A
#
# COMPACT_ATOMS: atom_id res chain seq x y z
N GLU A 1 -1.65 16.02 10.09
CA GLU A 1 -0.54 15.57 9.23
C GLU A 1 -0.43 14.06 9.32
N HIS A 2 -0.28 13.35 8.19
CA HIS A 2 -0.02 11.92 8.16
C HIS A 2 1.31 11.67 7.46
N ARG A 3 2.03 10.61 7.87
CA ARG A 3 3.26 10.17 7.21
C ARG A 3 3.00 8.83 6.53
N LEU A 4 3.40 8.73 5.26
CA LEU A 4 3.28 7.53 4.47
C LEU A 4 4.65 7.20 3.87
N PRO A 5 5.44 6.31 4.51
CA PRO A 5 6.72 5.89 3.98
C PRO A 5 6.56 5.20 2.63
N MET A 6 7.45 5.53 1.68
CA MET A 6 7.50 4.96 0.34
C MET A 6 8.86 4.31 0.09
N TYR A 7 8.86 3.23 -0.68
CA TYR A 7 10.02 2.41 -0.98
C TYR A 7 10.20 2.28 -2.50
N SER A 8 11.44 2.12 -2.95
CA SER A 8 11.79 1.81 -4.34
C SER A 8 12.47 0.45 -4.42
N GLU A 9 12.38 -0.21 -5.57
CA GLU A 9 13.09 -1.48 -5.82
C GLU A 9 14.60 -1.28 -6.06
N THR A 10 15.02 -0.05 -6.33
CA THR A 10 16.41 0.31 -6.63
C THR A 10 16.87 1.46 -5.76
N SER A 11 18.16 1.46 -5.41
CA SER A 11 18.83 2.56 -4.71
C SER A 11 19.42 3.60 -5.65
N ASP A 12 19.43 3.36 -6.97
CA ASP A 12 19.88 4.32 -7.99
C ASP A 12 18.74 5.32 -8.29
N PRO A 13 18.86 6.60 -7.88
CA PRO A 13 17.79 7.58 -8.05
C PRO A 13 17.34 7.76 -9.49
N SER A 14 18.25 7.60 -10.46
CA SER A 14 17.96 7.77 -11.89
C SER A 14 17.06 6.66 -12.46
N LYS A 15 16.93 5.54 -11.73
CA LYS A 15 16.14 4.37 -12.12
C LYS A 15 14.84 4.24 -11.34
N ILE A 16 14.53 5.16 -10.43
CA ILE A 16 13.28 5.13 -9.66
C ILE A 16 12.14 5.62 -10.55
N ALA A 17 11.34 4.68 -11.04
CA ALA A 17 10.11 4.95 -11.79
C ALA A 17 8.82 4.68 -10.99
N THR A 18 8.93 3.96 -9.87
CA THR A 18 7.81 3.58 -9.01
C THR A 18 8.20 3.74 -7.54
N LEU A 19 7.27 4.28 -6.75
CA LEU A 19 7.32 4.33 -5.30
C LEU A 19 6.16 3.51 -4.73
N THR A 20 6.46 2.60 -3.81
CA THR A 20 5.47 1.72 -3.19
C THR A 20 5.28 2.08 -1.73
N ALA A 21 4.04 2.21 -1.27
CA ALA A 21 3.71 2.37 0.14
C ALA A 21 2.96 1.16 0.69
N PHE A 22 3.27 0.80 1.93
CA PHE A 22 2.58 -0.25 2.70
C PHE A 22 1.93 0.39 3.92
N PHE A 23 0.61 0.30 4.04
CA PHE A 23 -0.11 1.03 5.07
C PHE A 23 -1.30 0.27 5.63
N MET A 24 -1.65 0.64 6.86
CA MET A 24 -2.91 0.33 7.51
C MET A 24 -3.71 1.62 7.68
N ASP A 25 -4.98 1.47 7.97
CA ASP A 25 -5.94 2.54 8.26
C ASP A 25 -6.94 2.06 9.33
N GLN A 26 -7.85 2.93 9.78
CA GLN A 26 -8.81 2.60 10.86
C GLN A 26 -9.77 1.44 10.53
N LEU A 27 -9.88 1.07 9.25
CA LEU A 27 -10.71 -0.03 8.75
C LEU A 27 -9.92 -1.32 8.47
N THR A 28 -8.59 -1.32 8.67
CA THR A 28 -7.76 -2.52 8.56
C THR A 28 -8.25 -3.62 9.52
N GLY A 29 -8.45 -4.84 9.00
CA GLY A 29 -9.01 -5.97 9.74
C GLY A 29 -10.54 -5.94 9.89
N LYS A 30 -11.18 -4.78 9.73
CA LYS A 30 -12.64 -4.61 9.77
C LYS A 30 -13.23 -4.77 8.36
N GLU A 31 -12.87 -3.88 7.45
CA GLU A 31 -13.35 -3.85 6.05
C GLU A 31 -12.26 -4.27 5.05
N THR A 32 -10.98 -4.04 5.36
CA THR A 32 -9.82 -4.33 4.51
C THR A 32 -8.91 -5.39 5.13
N TYR A 33 -7.94 -5.91 4.36
CA TYR A 33 -7.11 -7.04 4.81
C TYR A 33 -6.32 -6.72 6.09
N GLY A 34 -6.20 -7.70 6.98
CA GLY A 34 -5.73 -7.49 8.36
C GLY A 34 -4.26 -7.06 8.49
N VAL A 35 -3.45 -7.27 7.46
CA VAL A 35 -2.01 -6.91 7.47
C VAL A 35 -1.75 -5.60 6.73
N GLY A 36 -2.81 -4.94 6.23
CA GLY A 36 -2.74 -3.69 5.48
C GLY A 36 -2.86 -3.89 3.97
N ARG A 37 -2.65 -2.78 3.24
CA ARG A 37 -2.75 -2.68 1.79
C ARG A 37 -1.54 -1.98 1.22
N TYR A 38 -1.28 -2.25 -0.05
CA TYR A 38 -0.18 -1.66 -0.80
C TYR A 38 -0.72 -0.68 -1.83
N ILE A 39 0.10 0.27 -2.23
CA ILE A 39 -0.16 1.13 -3.38
C ILE A 39 1.17 1.42 -4.08
N ASP A 40 1.17 1.23 -5.40
CA ASP A 40 2.30 1.54 -6.26
C ASP A 40 2.01 2.82 -7.03
N ILE A 41 2.96 3.75 -7.01
CA ILE A 41 2.79 5.08 -7.56
C ILE A 41 3.90 5.32 -8.58
N ALA A 42 3.52 5.47 -9.84
CA ALA A 42 4.44 5.83 -10.89
C ALA A 42 4.93 7.28 -10.69
N VAL A 43 6.23 7.50 -10.81
CA VAL A 43 6.87 8.81 -10.73
C VAL A 43 7.70 9.05 -12.00
N PRO A 44 7.56 10.20 -12.68
CA PRO A 44 8.30 10.48 -13.91
C PRO A 44 9.79 10.75 -13.66
N ALA A 45 10.14 11.24 -12.47
CA ALA A 45 11.50 11.49 -12.03
C ALA A 45 11.56 11.48 -10.50
N TYR A 46 12.76 11.21 -9.95
CA TYR A 46 13.02 11.24 -8.52
C TYR A 46 14.11 12.27 -8.16
N PRO A 47 13.92 13.10 -7.11
CA PRO A 47 12.72 13.19 -6.28
C PRO A 47 11.58 13.95 -7.00
N PRO A 48 10.33 13.49 -6.90
CA PRO A 48 9.19 14.23 -7.45
C PRO A 48 8.92 15.49 -6.62
N SER A 49 8.52 16.58 -7.28
CA SER A 49 8.09 17.81 -6.59
C SER A 49 6.69 17.68 -5.98
N GLU A 50 5.84 16.85 -6.57
CA GLU A 50 4.49 16.53 -6.12
C GLU A 50 4.16 15.09 -6.53
N ILE A 51 3.37 14.40 -5.71
CA ILE A 51 2.85 13.06 -6.01
C ILE A 51 1.35 13.07 -5.77
N LYS A 52 0.59 12.58 -6.76
CA LYS A 52 -0.82 12.25 -6.57
C LYS A 52 -0.94 10.79 -6.12
N ILE A 53 -1.58 10.58 -4.98
CA ILE A 53 -1.90 9.24 -4.47
C ILE A 53 -3.39 9.01 -4.65
N ASP A 54 -3.74 8.03 -5.49
CA ASP A 54 -5.12 7.61 -5.65
C ASP A 54 -5.35 6.27 -4.95
N PHE A 55 -5.87 6.36 -3.72
CA PHE A 55 -6.14 5.19 -2.88
C PHE A 55 -7.19 4.23 -3.45
N ASN A 56 -7.89 4.58 -4.53
CA ASN A 56 -8.74 3.61 -5.24
C ASN A 56 -7.93 2.46 -5.86
N PHE A 57 -6.63 2.66 -6.08
CA PHE A 57 -5.72 1.62 -6.57
C PHE A 57 -5.00 0.86 -5.44
N ALA A 58 -5.33 1.12 -4.17
CA ALA A 58 -4.76 0.35 -3.07
C ALA A 58 -5.27 -1.10 -3.11
N TYR A 59 -4.36 -2.08 -3.01
CA TYR A 59 -4.67 -3.49 -3.22
C TYR A 59 -4.19 -4.38 -2.07
N ASN A 60 -4.76 -5.57 -1.97
CA ASN A 60 -4.35 -6.55 -0.98
C ASN A 60 -3.10 -7.30 -1.44
N PRO A 61 -2.12 -7.52 -0.55
CA PRO A 61 -0.94 -8.32 -0.89
C PRO A 61 -1.29 -9.80 -1.07
N ASN A 62 -0.42 -10.56 -1.74
CA ASN A 62 -0.70 -11.96 -2.11
C ASN A 62 -1.00 -12.88 -0.91
N CYS A 63 -0.42 -12.62 0.26
CA CYS A 63 -0.73 -13.30 1.53
C CYS A 63 -2.19 -13.16 1.96
N ALA A 64 -2.95 -12.20 1.41
CA ALA A 64 -4.38 -12.12 1.62
C ALA A 64 -5.15 -13.28 1.00
N ARG A 65 -4.60 -13.90 -0.05
CA ARG A 65 -5.26 -14.98 -0.80
C ARG A 65 -4.67 -16.36 -0.51
N SER A 66 -3.44 -16.43 -0.03
CA SER A 66 -2.79 -17.72 0.26
C SER A 66 -1.76 -17.59 1.39
N PRO A 67 -1.74 -18.53 2.35
CA PRO A 67 -0.75 -18.55 3.44
C PRO A 67 0.66 -18.90 2.94
N HIS A 68 0.83 -19.27 1.67
CA HIS A 68 2.13 -19.64 1.10
C HIS A 68 2.98 -18.45 0.63
N TYR A 69 2.48 -17.22 0.75
CA TYR A 69 3.23 -16.01 0.41
C TYR A 69 3.74 -15.29 1.64
N ASN A 70 5.01 -14.90 1.60
CA ASN A 70 5.60 -13.96 2.54
C ASN A 70 5.46 -12.53 2.00
N CYS A 71 4.94 -11.63 2.83
CA CYS A 71 4.60 -10.27 2.43
C CYS A 71 5.32 -9.24 3.30
N PRO A 72 5.72 -8.09 2.73
CA PRO A 72 6.07 -6.92 3.53
C PRO A 72 4.97 -6.56 4.52
N GLN A 73 5.30 -6.44 5.81
CA GLN A 73 4.33 -5.98 6.78
C GLN A 73 4.19 -4.46 6.69
N ALA A 74 2.96 -3.94 6.58
CA ALA A 74 2.71 -2.51 6.75
C ALA A 74 3.14 -2.06 8.16
N LYS A 75 3.91 -0.97 8.25
CA LYS A 75 4.44 -0.45 9.53
C LYS A 75 3.78 0.85 9.98
N VAL A 76 2.95 1.46 9.14
CA VAL A 76 2.27 2.73 9.44
C VAL A 76 0.76 2.54 9.44
N THR A 77 0.09 3.24 10.36
CA THR A 77 -1.38 3.33 10.38
C THR A 77 -1.79 4.77 10.17
N LEU A 78 -2.59 5.01 9.14
CA LEU A 78 -3.22 6.31 8.89
C LEU A 78 -4.46 6.43 9.78
N ALA A 79 -4.58 7.52 10.53
CA ALA A 79 -5.74 7.77 11.40
C ALA A 79 -6.94 8.30 10.59
N VAL A 80 -7.34 7.56 9.55
CA VAL A 80 -8.45 7.86 8.65
C VAL A 80 -9.24 6.59 8.34
N ASP A 81 -10.53 6.74 8.07
CA ASP A 81 -11.39 5.66 7.56
C ASP A 81 -11.28 5.59 6.03
N LEU A 82 -10.35 4.78 5.50
CA LEU A 82 -10.07 4.78 4.07
C LEU A 82 -10.92 3.76 3.29
N ARG A 83 -12.11 4.18 2.87
CA ARG A 83 -13.08 3.38 2.08
C ARG A 83 -12.84 3.37 0.56
N ALA A 84 -11.60 3.54 0.12
CA ALA A 84 -11.18 3.43 -1.28
C ALA A 84 -10.27 2.22 -1.45
N GLY A 85 -10.25 1.58 -2.62
CA GLY A 85 -9.39 0.43 -2.92
C GLY A 85 -9.99 -0.93 -2.56
N GLU A 86 -9.16 -1.97 -2.60
CA GLU A 86 -9.60 -3.36 -2.41
C GLU A 86 -10.07 -3.60 -0.96
N LYS A 87 -11.22 -4.26 -0.82
CA LYS A 87 -11.72 -4.80 0.47
C LYS A 87 -11.04 -6.12 0.79
N LYS A 88 -11.14 -6.60 2.04
CA LYS A 88 -10.61 -7.92 2.38
C LYS A 88 -11.26 -9.01 1.52
N PRO A 89 -10.53 -10.08 1.15
CA PRO A 89 -11.11 -11.21 0.44
C PRO A 89 -12.29 -11.78 1.22
N ALA A 90 -13.31 -12.27 0.51
CA ALA A 90 -14.35 -13.07 1.14
C ALA A 90 -13.67 -14.28 1.82
N LYS A 91 -14.17 -14.68 3.00
CA LYS A 91 -13.74 -15.96 3.56
C LYS A 91 -14.06 -17.02 2.51
N SER A 92 -13.07 -17.83 2.12
CA SER A 92 -13.34 -19.04 1.37
C SER A 92 -14.41 -19.83 2.14
N PRO A 93 -15.48 -20.30 1.48
CA PRO A 93 -16.49 -21.13 2.11
C PRO A 93 -15.87 -22.38 2.74
#